data_AF-A0A8I0K740-F1
#
_entry.id   AF-A0A8I0K740-F1
#
_cell.length_a   1.000
_cell.length_b   1.000
_cell.length_c   1.000
_cell.angle_alpha   90.00
_cell.angle_beta   90.00
_cell.angle_gamma   90.00
#
_symmetry.space_group_name_H-M   'P 1'
#
loop_
_entity.id
_entity.type
_entity.pdbx_description
1 polymer ?
#
loop_
_entity_poly.entity_id
_entity_poly.type
_entity_poly.pdbx_seq_one_letter_code
_entity_poly.pdbx_strand_id
1 'polypeptide(L)'
;MTTQTKETSKKLNAKDRYRALTRDLDWDFSYADRKDAFPYEEFEGIKITDWSKWEDPFRLTMDAYWKYQAEKEKKLYAIFDAFAQNNGQMNVSNERYL
;
A
#
# COMPACT_ATOMS: atom_id res chain seq x y z
N MET A 1 21.96 47.05 -3.25
CA MET A 1 20.85 46.23 -3.77
C MET A 1 21.33 44.80 -3.84
N THR A 2 20.98 43.98 -2.86
CA THR A 2 21.46 42.58 -2.77
C THR A 2 20.36 41.69 -3.35
N THR A 3 20.56 41.21 -4.57
CA THR A 3 19.64 40.28 -5.24
C THR A 3 19.74 38.91 -4.56
N GLN A 4 18.67 38.51 -3.84
CA GLN A 4 18.51 37.14 -3.36
C GLN A 4 18.22 36.22 -4.54
N THR A 5 19.15 35.31 -4.82
CA THR A 5 18.97 34.23 -5.78
C THR A 5 17.99 33.22 -5.20
N LYS A 6 16.83 33.05 -5.84
CA LYS A 6 15.78 32.11 -5.43
C LYS A 6 16.27 30.68 -5.71
N GLU A 7 16.65 29.94 -4.67
CA GLU A 7 17.06 28.54 -4.82
C GLU A 7 15.92 27.69 -5.41
N THR A 8 16.23 26.93 -6.45
CA THR A 8 15.30 25.99 -7.06
C THR A 8 15.17 24.75 -6.16
N SER A 9 13.95 24.50 -5.65
CA SER A 9 13.70 23.36 -4.77
C SER A 9 14.06 22.05 -5.49
N LYS A 10 14.93 21.24 -4.87
CA LYS A 10 15.35 19.95 -5.41
C LYS A 10 14.13 19.01 -5.47
N LYS A 11 13.80 18.52 -6.67
CA LYS A 11 12.68 17.58 -6.87
C LYS A 11 13.00 16.25 -6.18
N LEU A 12 12.12 15.80 -5.27
CA LEU A 12 12.23 14.52 -4.58
C LEU A 12 12.22 13.35 -5.58
N ASN A 13 13.05 12.34 -5.33
CA ASN A 13 13.02 11.09 -6.10
C ASN A 13 11.72 10.31 -5.85
N ALA A 14 11.32 9.39 -6.73
CA ALA A 14 10.11 8.60 -6.56
C ALA A 14 10.04 7.84 -5.23
N LYS A 15 11.18 7.31 -4.76
CA LYS A 15 11.29 6.67 -3.44
C LYS A 15 11.01 7.66 -2.31
N ASP A 16 11.67 8.81 -2.33
CA ASP A 16 11.55 9.83 -1.28
C ASP A 16 10.15 10.46 -1.27
N ARG A 17 9.54 10.64 -2.46
CA ARG A 17 8.14 11.06 -2.57
C ARG A 17 7.19 10.05 -1.96
N TYR A 18 7.38 8.76 -2.21
CA TYR A 18 6.54 7.73 -1.62
C TYR A 18 6.70 7.68 -0.10
N ARG A 19 7.94 7.75 0.40
CA ARG A 19 8.24 7.83 1.83
C ARG A 19 7.56 9.03 2.49
N ALA A 20 7.59 10.20 1.83
CA ALA A 20 6.93 11.40 2.32
C ALA A 20 5.40 11.28 2.39
N LEU A 21 4.81 10.43 1.54
CA LEU A 21 3.37 10.16 1.51
C LEU A 21 2.94 9.05 2.47
N THR A 22 3.88 8.35 3.13
CA THR A 22 3.58 7.21 4.00
C THR A 22 4.28 7.32 5.35
N ARG A 23 5.60 7.13 5.39
CA ARG A 23 6.39 7.02 6.62
C ARG A 23 6.65 8.35 7.31
N ASP A 24 6.79 9.43 6.54
CA ASP A 24 7.03 10.75 7.15
C ASP A 24 5.74 11.37 7.71
N LEU A 25 4.60 10.67 7.61
CA LEU A 25 3.37 11.02 8.32
C LEU A 25 3.37 10.55 9.77
N ASP A 26 4.32 9.69 10.16
CA ASP A 26 4.47 9.18 11.52
C ASP A 26 5.11 10.24 12.46
N TRP A 27 4.90 10.08 13.77
CA TRP A 27 5.43 11.01 14.77
C TRP A 27 5.77 10.29 16.09
N ASP A 28 6.72 10.87 16.84
CA ASP A 28 7.07 10.38 18.17
C ASP A 28 5.99 10.77 19.20
N PHE A 29 5.57 9.81 20.03
CA PHE A 29 4.58 10.05 21.06
C PHE A 29 5.13 10.94 22.19
N SER A 30 4.37 11.95 22.57
CA SER A 30 4.70 12.86 23.67
C SER A 30 3.83 12.67 24.92
N TYR A 31 2.62 12.11 24.78
CA TYR A 31 1.64 11.97 25.86
C TYR A 31 1.33 10.52 26.26
N ALA A 32 1.89 9.53 25.54
CA ALA A 32 1.69 8.11 25.81
C ALA A 32 3.01 7.36 25.57
N ASP A 33 3.20 6.23 26.26
CA ASP A 33 4.33 5.34 25.97
C ASP A 33 4.07 4.60 24.65
N ARG A 34 5.11 4.49 23.83
CA ARG A 34 5.08 3.71 22.59
C ARG A 34 4.77 2.23 22.86
N LYS A 35 5.18 1.71 24.01
CA LYS A 35 4.89 0.32 24.42
C LYS A 35 3.40 0.06 24.64
N ASP A 36 2.65 1.07 25.06
CA ASP A 36 1.20 0.94 25.21
C ASP A 36 0.49 1.01 23.86
N ALA A 37 1.02 1.81 22.91
CA ALA A 37 0.49 1.89 21.55
C ALA A 37 0.79 0.64 20.71
N PHE A 38 1.97 0.03 20.91
CA PHE A 38 2.43 -1.16 20.18
C PHE A 38 2.86 -2.28 21.15
N PRO A 39 1.93 -2.89 21.90
CA PRO A 39 2.24 -3.84 22.99
C PRO A 39 2.82 -5.17 22.50
N TYR A 40 2.71 -5.44 21.20
CA TYR A 40 3.06 -6.72 20.59
C TYR A 40 4.41 -6.71 19.88
N GLU A 41 5.23 -5.65 19.99
CA GLU A 41 6.55 -5.61 19.31
C GLU A 41 7.63 -6.47 20.01
N GLU A 42 7.52 -6.75 21.32
CA GLU A 42 8.62 -7.36 22.10
C GLU A 42 8.39 -8.83 22.49
N PHE A 43 7.14 -9.33 22.49
CA PHE A 43 6.80 -10.64 23.08
C PHE A 43 7.39 -11.84 22.31
N GLU A 44 7.67 -11.66 21.01
CA GLU A 44 8.21 -12.71 20.13
C GLU A 44 9.74 -12.87 20.25
N GLY A 45 10.40 -11.99 21.01
CA GLY A 45 11.87 -11.97 21.13
C GLY A 45 12.60 -11.39 19.92
N ILE A 46 11.86 -10.93 18.90
CA ILE A 46 12.40 -10.20 17.75
C ILE A 46 12.80 -8.79 18.19
N LYS A 47 14.00 -8.35 17.82
CA LYS A 47 14.53 -7.02 18.16
C LYS A 47 14.74 -6.19 16.90
N ILE A 48 13.95 -5.13 16.75
CA ILE A 48 14.08 -4.20 15.63
C ILE A 48 14.94 -3.03 16.09
N THR A 49 16.13 -2.90 15.48
CA THR A 49 17.13 -1.89 15.88
C THR A 49 16.88 -0.53 15.25
N ASP A 50 16.36 -0.50 14.03
CA ASP A 50 16.12 0.74 13.30
C ASP A 50 15.00 0.55 12.29
N TRP A 51 13.82 1.10 12.62
CA TRP A 51 12.65 1.06 11.75
C TRP A 51 12.86 1.87 10.45
N SER A 52 13.76 2.86 10.44
CA SER A 52 13.99 3.74 9.29
C SER A 52 14.65 3.05 8.09
N LYS A 53 15.25 1.88 8.32
CA LYS A 53 15.90 1.04 7.28
C LYS A 53 14.94 0.14 6.52
N TRP A 54 13.67 0.15 6.87
CA TRP A 54 12.65 -0.59 6.15
C TRP A 54 12.51 -0.08 4.71
N GLU A 55 12.54 -1.00 3.75
CA GLU A 55 12.31 -0.73 2.33
C GLU A 55 10.91 -1.18 1.93
N ASP A 56 10.07 -0.25 1.48
CA ASP A 56 8.72 -0.59 1.04
C ASP A 56 8.75 -1.55 -0.16
N PRO A 57 8.17 -2.76 -0.04
CA PRO A 57 8.21 -3.77 -1.10
C PRO A 57 7.43 -3.33 -2.35
N PHE A 58 6.40 -2.49 -2.15
CA PHE A 58 5.61 -1.90 -3.21
C PHE A 58 5.44 -0.40 -2.94
N ARG A 59 5.42 0.40 -4.01
CA ARG A 59 5.28 1.87 -3.94
C ARG A 59 4.01 2.29 -4.66
N LEU A 60 2.89 2.12 -3.98
CA LEU A 60 1.58 2.26 -4.59
C LEU A 60 0.70 3.14 -3.70
N THR A 61 0.38 4.33 -4.21
CA THR A 61 -0.44 5.33 -3.50
C THR A 61 -1.92 4.94 -3.55
N MET A 62 -2.74 5.47 -2.65
CA MET A 62 -4.16 5.08 -2.54
C MET A 62 -4.95 5.31 -3.83
N ASP A 63 -4.68 6.39 -4.56
CA ASP A 63 -5.28 6.70 -5.86
C ASP A 63 -4.90 5.65 -6.92
N ALA A 64 -3.63 5.24 -6.95
CA ALA A 64 -3.17 4.19 -7.84
C ALA A 64 -3.79 2.84 -7.47
N TYR A 65 -3.92 2.54 -6.17
CA TYR A 65 -4.58 1.31 -5.70
C TYR A 65 -6.00 1.21 -6.19
N TRP A 66 -6.81 2.25 -5.93
CA TRP A 66 -8.20 2.24 -6.34
C TRP A 66 -8.35 2.13 -7.85
N LYS A 67 -7.52 2.82 -8.62
CA LYS A 67 -7.56 2.72 -10.08
C LYS A 67 -7.31 1.27 -10.54
N TYR A 68 -6.21 0.66 -10.10
CA TYR A 68 -5.84 -0.67 -10.56
C TYR A 68 -6.80 -1.76 -10.04
N GLN A 69 -7.24 -1.68 -8.78
CA GLN A 69 -8.22 -2.65 -8.27
C GLN A 69 -9.57 -2.49 -8.96
N ALA A 70 -10.07 -1.27 -9.17
CA ALA A 70 -11.35 -1.07 -9.84
C ALA A 70 -11.34 -1.61 -11.28
N GLU A 71 -10.24 -1.44 -12.03
CA GLU A 71 -10.11 -2.00 -13.36
C GLU A 71 -10.10 -3.54 -13.36
N LYS A 72 -9.48 -4.17 -12.34
CA LYS A 72 -9.49 -5.62 -12.17
C LYS A 72 -10.88 -6.13 -11.83
N GLU A 73 -11.54 -5.52 -10.83
CA GLU A 73 -12.89 -5.90 -10.39
C GLU A 73 -13.91 -5.76 -11.53
N LYS A 74 -13.86 -4.66 -12.30
CA LYS A 74 -14.78 -4.47 -13.44
C LYS A 74 -14.70 -5.60 -14.46
N LYS A 75 -13.48 -6.09 -14.77
CA LYS A 75 -13.29 -7.21 -15.69
C LYS A 75 -13.73 -8.53 -15.06
N LEU A 76 -13.44 -8.73 -13.77
CA LEU A 76 -13.83 -9.93 -13.03
C LEU A 76 -15.35 -10.09 -13.02
N TYR A 77 -16.09 -9.05 -12.64
CA TYR A 77 -17.55 -9.11 -12.58
C TYR A 77 -18.19 -9.21 -13.96
N ALA A 78 -17.64 -8.55 -14.98
CA ALA A 78 -18.11 -8.75 -16.36
C ALA A 78 -18.00 -10.22 -16.80
N ILE A 79 -16.94 -10.93 -16.38
CA ILE A 79 -16.78 -12.36 -16.65
C ILE A 79 -17.73 -13.21 -15.81
N PHE A 80 -17.93 -12.89 -14.52
CA PHE A 80 -18.88 -13.61 -13.67
C PHE A 80 -20.32 -13.48 -14.17
N ASP A 81 -20.74 -12.29 -14.57
CA ASP A 81 -22.07 -12.05 -15.13
C ASP A 81 -22.24 -12.83 -16.45
N ALA A 82 -21.23 -12.80 -17.33
CA ALA A 82 -21.25 -13.59 -18.56
C ALA A 82 -21.24 -15.11 -18.29
N PHE A 83 -20.49 -15.57 -17.29
CA PHE A 83 -20.44 -16.97 -16.89
C PHE A 83 -21.81 -17.44 -16.38
N ALA A 84 -22.45 -16.66 -15.52
CA ALA A 84 -23.79 -16.96 -15.01
C ALA A 84 -24.85 -16.90 -16.13
N GLN A 85 -24.81 -15.88 -16.98
CA GLN A 85 -25.75 -15.72 -18.11
C GLN A 85 -25.67 -16.88 -19.11
N ASN A 86 -24.48 -17.45 -19.34
CA ASN A 86 -24.27 -18.54 -20.28
C ASN A 86 -24.33 -19.94 -19.65
N ASN A 87 -24.77 -20.06 -18.39
CA ASN A 87 -24.74 -21.32 -17.64
C ASN A 87 -23.36 -22.00 -17.69
N GLY A 88 -22.29 -21.22 -17.51
CA GLY A 88 -20.90 -21.67 -17.68
C GLY A 88 -20.53 -22.87 -16.79
N GLN A 89 -21.26 -23.09 -15.69
CA GLN A 89 -21.13 -24.28 -14.84
C GLN A 89 -21.36 -25.59 -15.59
N MET A 90 -22.12 -25.59 -16.69
CA MET A 90 -22.38 -26.81 -17.49
C MET A 90 -21.18 -27.19 -18.38
N ASN A 91 -20.23 -26.27 -18.59
CA ASN A 91 -19.06 -26.47 -19.46
C ASN A 91 -17.82 -26.94 -18.69
N VAL A 92 -17.96 -27.30 -17.40
CA VAL A 92 -16.87 -27.86 -16.59
C VAL A 92 -16.56 -29.30 -17.01
N SER A 93 -15.31 -29.75 -16.84
CA SER A 93 -14.84 -31.03 -17.37
C SER A 93 -15.48 -32.26 -16.71
N ASN A 94 -15.85 -32.17 -15.43
CA ASN A 94 -16.51 -33.24 -14.68
C ASN A 94 -17.28 -32.66 -13.49
N GLU A 95 -18.43 -33.22 -13.16
CA GLU A 95 -19.25 -32.75 -12.03
C GLU A 95 -18.56 -32.86 -10.66
N ARG A 96 -17.60 -33.77 -10.46
CA ARG A 96 -16.84 -33.91 -9.19
C ARG A 96 -15.92 -32.74 -8.87
N TYR A 97 -15.74 -31.80 -9.80
CA TYR A 97 -15.00 -30.57 -9.55
C TYR A 97 -15.77 -29.61 -8.62
N LEU A 98 -17.10 -29.69 -8.64
CA LEU A 98 -18.01 -28.91 -7.79
C LEU A 98 -18.14 -29.56 -6.41
#